data_AF-A0A1F5WXR3-F1
#
_entry.id   AF-A0A1F5WXR3-F1
#
_cell.length_a   1.000
_cell.length_b   1.000
_cell.length_c   1.000
_cell.angle_alpha   90.00
_cell.angle_beta   90.00
_cell.angle_gamma   90.00
#
_symmetry.space_group_name_H-M   'P 1'
#
loop_
_entity.id
_entity.type
_entity.pdbx_description
1 polymer ?
#
loop_
_entity_poly.entity_id
_entity_poly.type
_entity_poly.pdbx_seq_one_letter_code
_entity_poly.pdbx_strand_id
1 'polypeptide(L)'
;MSNEIPKNDEEFLRQEQTAESQEWRETQEVYADLGTYIKMNKQTVLSQEDPEVFGPHALKSDLLAQKGEYFGVQFNIFNLHERQGFPAMGEISYIDKDGNVAKVDIDLSKISAYKDVAIFGSQSSDNEENQEMLNERRIPQRVDEDLAKLGFSHMNSMDIEIRKKIDAATSEKRERLGREAREQKKKEFDF
;
A
#
# COMPACT_ATOMS: atom_id res chain seq x y z
N MET A 1 -49.91 14.20 32.70
CA MET A 1 -49.35 15.17 31.74
C MET A 1 -48.29 14.44 30.96
N SER A 2 -48.55 14.15 29.69
CA SER A 2 -47.64 13.40 28.82
C SER A 2 -46.56 14.35 28.31
N ASN A 3 -45.30 14.08 28.63
CA ASN A 3 -44.18 14.78 28.01
C ASN A 3 -44.01 14.26 26.58
N GLU A 4 -44.51 15.02 25.61
CA GLU A 4 -44.12 14.84 24.22
C GLU A 4 -42.70 15.40 24.06
N ILE A 5 -41.74 14.49 23.87
CA ILE A 5 -40.37 14.82 23.46
C ILE A 5 -40.42 15.23 21.97
N PRO A 6 -39.73 16.30 21.53
CA PRO A 6 -39.85 16.79 20.16
C PRO A 6 -39.23 15.80 19.16
N LYS A 7 -40.00 15.32 18.19
CA LYS A 7 -39.55 14.43 17.11
C LYS A 7 -38.55 15.07 16.11
N ASN A 8 -38.35 16.38 16.17
CA ASN A 8 -37.51 17.10 15.21
C ASN A 8 -36.01 16.88 15.41
N ASP A 9 -35.56 16.61 16.64
CA ASP A 9 -34.13 16.49 16.93
C ASP A 9 -33.55 15.18 16.37
N GLU A 10 -34.34 14.10 16.33
CA GLU A 10 -33.89 12.82 15.77
C GLU A 10 -33.76 12.83 14.25
N GLU A 11 -34.63 13.53 13.52
CA GLU A 11 -34.52 13.66 12.06
C GLU A 11 -33.35 14.57 11.66
N PHE A 12 -33.11 15.64 12.42
CA PHE A 12 -31.97 16.53 12.22
C PHE A 12 -30.64 15.84 12.53
N LEU A 13 -30.56 15.11 13.67
CA LEU A 13 -29.39 14.31 14.03
C LEU A 13 -29.13 13.17 13.04
N ARG A 14 -30.19 12.55 12.47
CA ARG A 14 -30.01 11.57 11.38
C ARG A 14 -29.49 12.22 10.11
N GLN A 15 -29.97 13.40 9.73
CA GLN A 15 -29.48 14.12 8.55
C GLN A 15 -28.03 14.60 8.73
N GLU A 16 -27.67 15.14 9.89
CA GLU A 16 -26.28 15.53 10.20
C GLU A 16 -25.36 14.32 10.26
N GLN A 17 -25.76 13.20 10.87
CA GLN A 17 -24.97 11.95 10.82
C GLN A 17 -24.82 11.41 9.38
N THR A 18 -25.79 11.65 8.50
CA THR A 18 -25.71 11.21 7.10
C THR A 18 -24.81 12.14 6.27
N ALA A 19 -24.84 13.45 6.55
CA ALA A 19 -24.01 14.46 5.90
C ALA A 19 -22.54 14.37 6.38
N GLU A 20 -22.29 14.26 7.68
CA GLU A 20 -20.94 14.02 8.22
C GLU A 20 -20.38 12.66 7.79
N SER A 21 -21.22 11.63 7.62
CA SER A 21 -20.78 10.34 7.07
C SER A 21 -20.52 10.40 5.56
N GLN A 22 -21.17 11.30 4.82
CA GLN A 22 -20.85 11.60 3.42
C GLN A 22 -19.59 12.45 3.29
N GLU A 23 -19.42 13.48 4.11
CA GLU A 23 -18.19 14.28 4.19
C GLU A 23 -16.99 13.46 4.68
N TRP A 24 -17.18 12.50 5.60
CA TRP A 24 -16.15 11.52 5.99
C TRP A 24 -15.80 10.53 4.88
N ARG A 25 -16.77 10.17 4.01
CA ARG A 25 -16.51 9.38 2.80
C ARG A 25 -15.77 10.22 1.75
N GLU A 26 -15.99 11.53 1.71
CA GLU A 26 -15.33 12.47 0.80
C GLU A 26 -13.96 12.96 1.28
N THR A 27 -13.62 12.81 2.57
CA THR A 27 -12.28 13.09 3.14
C THR A 27 -11.33 11.88 3.20
N GLN A 28 -11.63 10.80 2.48
CA GLN A 28 -10.55 9.90 2.03
C GLN A 28 -9.91 10.59 0.82
N GLU A 29 -8.66 11.07 0.90
CA GLU A 29 -7.95 11.61 -0.26
C GLU A 29 -8.01 10.61 -1.42
N VAL A 30 -8.85 10.89 -2.43
CA VAL A 30 -8.92 10.08 -3.64
C VAL A 30 -7.89 10.64 -4.61
N TYR A 31 -6.89 9.83 -4.95
CA TYR A 31 -5.86 10.17 -5.92
C TYR A 31 -6.40 10.01 -7.34
N ALA A 32 -5.91 10.85 -8.26
CA ALA A 32 -6.37 10.82 -9.66
C ALA A 32 -5.95 9.53 -10.38
N ASP A 33 -4.71 9.11 -10.18
CA ASP A 33 -4.08 8.00 -10.88
C ASP A 33 -3.07 7.26 -9.98
N LEU A 34 -2.61 6.11 -10.44
CA LEU A 34 -1.66 5.25 -9.74
C LEU A 34 -0.31 5.95 -9.50
N GLY A 35 0.21 6.72 -10.45
CA GLY A 35 1.48 7.42 -10.29
C GLY A 35 1.46 8.46 -9.18
N THR A 36 0.36 9.23 -9.11
CA THR A 36 0.12 10.18 -8.02
C THR A 36 0.02 9.46 -6.67
N TYR A 37 -0.72 8.34 -6.61
CA TYR A 37 -0.80 7.53 -5.40
C TYR A 37 0.58 7.04 -4.94
N ILE A 38 1.36 6.44 -5.84
CA ILE A 38 2.71 5.93 -5.56
C ILE A 38 3.62 7.05 -5.04
N LYS A 39 3.61 8.22 -5.69
CA LYS A 39 4.44 9.36 -5.29
C LYS A 39 4.16 9.82 -3.86
N MET A 40 2.89 9.83 -3.46
CA MET A 40 2.45 10.34 -2.16
C MET A 40 2.61 9.32 -1.03
N ASN A 41 2.54 8.03 -1.35
CA ASN A 41 2.49 6.94 -0.36
C ASN A 41 3.74 6.05 -0.35
N LYS A 42 4.76 6.33 -1.18
CA LYS A 42 5.98 5.53 -1.21
C LYS A 42 6.71 5.55 0.13
N GLN A 43 7.27 4.40 0.49
CA GLN A 43 8.13 4.21 1.65
C GLN A 43 9.49 3.70 1.17
N THR A 44 10.56 4.39 1.56
CA THR A 44 11.91 3.90 1.28
C THR A 44 12.27 2.81 2.28
N VAL A 45 12.40 1.58 1.77
CA VAL A 45 12.74 0.40 2.56
C VAL A 45 14.26 0.31 2.72
N LEU A 46 15.00 0.50 1.64
CA LEU A 46 16.45 0.48 1.61
C LEU A 46 16.97 1.67 0.80
N SER A 47 17.73 2.54 1.44
CA SER A 47 18.37 3.72 0.86
C SER A 47 19.76 3.36 0.36
N GLN A 48 20.23 4.05 -0.70
CA GLN A 48 21.61 3.99 -1.18
C GLN A 48 22.64 4.41 -0.12
N GLU A 49 22.23 5.02 0.99
CA GLU A 49 23.07 5.41 2.11
C GLU A 49 23.10 4.37 3.24
N ASP A 50 22.22 3.37 3.20
CA ASP A 50 22.17 2.34 4.24
C ASP A 50 23.43 1.46 4.19
N PRO A 51 24.06 1.17 5.34
CA PRO A 51 25.25 0.31 5.40
C PRO A 51 25.04 -1.06 4.76
N GLU A 52 23.83 -1.61 4.84
CA GLU A 52 23.47 -2.90 4.27
C GLU A 52 23.58 -2.94 2.73
N VAL A 53 23.52 -1.77 2.06
CA VAL A 53 23.70 -1.66 0.60
C VAL A 53 25.17 -1.79 0.19
N PHE A 54 26.09 -1.28 1.02
CA PHE A 54 27.54 -1.34 0.79
C PHE A 54 28.20 -2.56 1.43
N GLY A 55 27.49 -3.21 2.34
CA GLY A 55 27.97 -4.34 3.12
C GLY A 55 28.09 -5.63 2.31
N PRO A 56 27.95 -6.80 2.94
CA PRO A 56 28.28 -8.10 2.34
C PRO A 56 27.49 -8.44 1.07
N HIS A 57 26.34 -7.79 0.85
CA HIS A 57 25.49 -7.99 -0.32
C HIS A 57 25.95 -7.20 -1.57
N ALA A 58 26.82 -6.19 -1.39
CA ALA A 58 27.36 -5.35 -2.47
C ALA A 58 26.29 -4.82 -3.46
N LEU A 59 25.13 -4.41 -2.94
CA LEU A 59 23.92 -4.11 -3.70
C LEU A 59 23.97 -2.79 -4.47
N LYS A 60 24.90 -1.89 -4.14
CA LYS A 60 24.90 -0.53 -4.70
C LYS A 60 24.80 -0.49 -6.23
N SER A 61 25.70 -1.20 -6.91
CA SER A 61 25.74 -1.23 -8.38
C SER A 61 24.52 -1.93 -8.97
N ASP A 62 24.10 -3.04 -8.35
CA ASP A 62 22.94 -3.83 -8.76
C ASP A 62 21.67 -2.96 -8.75
N LEU A 63 21.43 -2.23 -7.65
CA LEU A 63 20.27 -1.33 -7.52
C LEU A 63 20.31 -0.15 -8.50
N LEU A 64 21.50 0.41 -8.77
CA LEU A 64 21.62 1.50 -9.75
C LEU A 64 21.38 1.03 -11.18
N ALA A 65 21.71 -0.23 -11.50
CA ALA A 65 21.46 -0.82 -12.82
C ALA A 65 19.97 -1.10 -13.05
N GLN A 66 19.23 -1.45 -12.00
CA GLN A 66 17.82 -1.86 -12.05
C GLN A 66 16.85 -0.72 -11.69
N LYS A 67 17.22 0.54 -11.92
CA LYS A 67 16.34 1.69 -11.65
C LYS A 67 15.06 1.63 -12.47
N GLY A 68 13.93 1.87 -11.82
CA GLY A 68 12.61 1.78 -12.44
C GLY A 68 12.09 0.35 -12.54
N GLU A 69 12.83 -0.65 -12.06
CA GLU A 69 12.31 -2.01 -12.03
C GLU A 69 11.40 -2.25 -10.83
N TYR A 70 10.26 -2.90 -11.06
CA TYR A 70 9.40 -3.43 -10.01
C TYR A 70 9.53 -4.96 -9.95
N PHE A 71 9.51 -5.51 -8.75
CA PHE A 71 9.84 -6.94 -8.51
C PHE A 71 8.90 -7.63 -7.53
N GLY A 72 7.80 -6.97 -7.17
CA GLY A 72 6.68 -7.56 -6.46
C GLY A 72 5.43 -6.72 -6.70
N VAL A 73 4.38 -7.36 -7.22
CA VAL A 73 3.00 -6.85 -7.17
C VAL A 73 2.18 -7.98 -6.58
N GLN A 74 1.76 -7.83 -5.33
CA GLN A 74 0.89 -8.80 -4.67
C GLN A 74 -0.40 -8.11 -4.27
N PHE A 75 -1.50 -8.52 -4.90
CA PHE A 75 -2.83 -8.12 -4.45
C PHE A 75 -3.27 -9.07 -3.34
N ASN A 76 -3.46 -8.53 -2.15
CA ASN A 76 -4.11 -9.21 -1.05
C ASN A 76 -5.53 -8.66 -0.93
N ILE A 77 -6.50 -9.56 -0.93
CA ILE A 77 -7.90 -9.20 -0.76
C ILE A 77 -8.19 -9.29 0.73
N PHE A 78 -8.43 -8.15 1.36
CA PHE A 78 -8.82 -8.12 2.77
C PHE A 78 -10.32 -7.93 2.87
N ASN A 79 -11.00 -8.87 3.52
CA ASN A 79 -12.37 -8.66 3.96
C ASN A 79 -12.33 -7.69 5.15
N LEU A 80 -12.50 -6.39 4.88
CA LEU A 80 -12.57 -5.40 5.93
C LEU A 80 -13.98 -5.41 6.52
N HIS A 81 -14.15 -6.11 7.65
CA HIS A 81 -15.42 -6.14 8.41
C HIS A 81 -15.97 -4.74 8.76
N GLU A 82 -15.16 -3.68 8.67
CA GLU A 82 -15.54 -2.29 9.00
C GLU A 82 -15.85 -1.41 7.77
N ARG A 83 -15.67 -1.91 6.53
CA ARG A 83 -15.99 -1.16 5.31
C ARG A 83 -16.99 -1.96 4.47
N GLN A 84 -18.10 -1.34 4.07
CA GLN A 84 -18.94 -1.92 3.01
C GLN A 84 -18.14 -1.94 1.70
N GLY A 85 -17.61 -3.10 1.34
CA GLY A 85 -16.89 -3.33 0.08
C GLY A 85 -15.49 -3.93 0.28
N PHE A 86 -15.02 -4.67 -0.71
CA PHE A 86 -13.65 -5.21 -0.75
C PHE A 86 -12.65 -4.20 -1.32
N PRO A 87 -11.72 -3.64 -0.53
CA PRO A 87 -10.56 -2.98 -1.12
C PRO A 87 -9.58 -4.05 -1.58
N ALA A 88 -9.30 -4.07 -2.87
CA ALA A 88 -8.12 -4.74 -3.38
C ALA A 88 -6.90 -3.93 -2.91
N MET A 89 -6.20 -4.47 -1.91
CA MET A 89 -4.94 -3.91 -1.44
C MET A 89 -3.80 -4.56 -2.21
N GLY A 90 -2.91 -3.76 -2.78
CA GLY A 90 -1.69 -4.23 -3.41
C GLY A 90 -0.47 -3.85 -2.58
N GLU A 91 0.61 -4.62 -2.63
CA GLU A 91 1.95 -4.09 -2.34
C GLU A 91 2.73 -4.07 -3.65
N ILE A 92 3.32 -2.91 -3.98
CA ILE A 92 4.30 -2.80 -5.07
C ILE A 92 5.67 -2.51 -4.47
N SER A 93 6.63 -3.39 -4.74
CA SER A 93 8.04 -3.20 -4.41
C SER A 93 8.84 -2.91 -5.69
N TYR A 94 9.63 -1.84 -5.66
CA TYR A 94 10.37 -1.34 -6.82
C TYR A 94 11.65 -0.61 -6.45
N ILE A 95 12.50 -0.37 -7.44
CA ILE A 95 13.72 0.44 -7.31
C ILE A 95 13.45 1.82 -7.90
N ASP A 96 13.50 2.85 -7.06
CA ASP A 96 13.20 4.21 -7.50
C ASP A 96 14.32 4.81 -8.36
N LYS A 97 14.04 5.99 -8.94
CA LYS A 97 14.99 6.72 -9.81
C LYS A 97 16.33 7.03 -9.15
N ASP A 98 16.38 7.09 -7.83
CA ASP A 98 17.58 7.39 -7.05
C ASP A 98 18.36 6.11 -6.73
N GLY A 99 17.81 4.93 -7.08
CA GLY A 99 18.39 3.61 -6.82
C GLY A 99 18.01 3.05 -5.45
N ASN A 100 17.01 3.63 -4.78
CA ASN A 100 16.55 3.12 -3.50
C ASN A 100 15.52 2.01 -3.70
N VAL A 101 15.50 1.02 -2.81
CA VAL A 101 14.38 0.08 -2.74
C VAL A 101 13.23 0.77 -2.04
N ALA A 102 12.12 0.91 -2.75
CA ALA A 102 10.89 1.51 -2.27
C ALA A 102 9.76 0.48 -2.30
N LYS A 103 8.80 0.66 -1.42
CA LYS A 103 7.53 -0.06 -1.45
C LYS A 103 6.36 0.90 -1.32
N VAL A 104 5.19 0.47 -1.78
CA VAL A 104 3.94 1.20 -1.61
C VAL A 104 2.81 0.21 -1.40
N ASP A 105 2.07 0.42 -0.31
CA ASP A 105 0.84 -0.31 -0.01
C ASP A 105 -0.32 0.46 -0.69
N ILE A 106 -0.87 -0.13 -1.74
CA ILE A 106 -1.87 0.45 -2.61
C ILE A 106 -3.26 0.07 -2.15
N ASP A 107 -4.06 1.06 -1.80
CA ASP A 107 -5.50 0.93 -1.67
C ASP A 107 -6.15 1.36 -2.99
N LEU A 108 -6.53 0.40 -3.83
CA LEU A 108 -7.14 0.70 -5.13
C LEU A 108 -8.44 1.49 -4.99
N SER A 109 -9.13 1.40 -3.84
CA SER A 109 -10.35 2.17 -3.59
C SER A 109 -10.11 3.67 -3.50
N LYS A 110 -8.87 4.08 -3.19
CA LYS A 110 -8.45 5.49 -3.12
C LYS A 110 -7.95 6.04 -4.45
N ILE A 111 -8.00 5.27 -5.54
CA ILE A 111 -7.52 5.72 -6.85
C ILE A 111 -8.72 5.83 -7.80
N SER A 112 -8.95 7.03 -8.33
CA SER A 112 -10.10 7.33 -9.20
C SER A 112 -10.18 6.40 -10.41
N ALA A 113 -9.03 6.05 -10.99
CA ALA A 113 -8.92 5.12 -12.12
C ALA A 113 -9.35 3.67 -11.79
N TYR A 114 -9.50 3.31 -10.51
CA TYR A 114 -9.86 1.97 -10.02
C TYR A 114 -11.12 1.99 -9.14
N LYS A 115 -11.94 3.05 -9.23
CA LYS A 115 -13.21 3.15 -8.47
C LYS A 115 -14.19 2.01 -8.76
N ASP A 116 -14.09 1.38 -9.92
CA ASP A 116 -14.86 0.19 -10.28
C ASP A 116 -14.49 -1.05 -9.44
N VAL A 117 -13.39 -1.00 -8.69
CA VAL A 117 -12.97 -2.04 -7.73
C VAL A 117 -13.59 -1.82 -6.35
N ALA A 118 -13.90 -0.57 -5.98
CA ALA A 118 -14.34 -0.20 -4.63
C ALA A 118 -15.79 -0.59 -4.29
N ILE A 119 -16.57 -1.11 -5.25
CA ILE A 119 -18.03 -1.27 -5.12
C ILE A 119 -18.46 -2.71 -5.33
N PHE A 120 -18.03 -3.67 -4.50
CA PHE A 120 -18.75 -4.94 -4.39
C PHE A 120 -18.83 -5.45 -2.96
N GLY A 121 -20.07 -5.67 -2.53
CA GLY A 121 -20.42 -6.46 -1.36
C GLY A 121 -20.78 -7.87 -1.82
N SER A 122 -19.88 -8.82 -1.61
CA SER A 122 -20.30 -10.09 -1.06
C SER A 122 -19.66 -10.16 0.32
N GLN A 123 -20.37 -10.60 1.34
CA GLN A 123 -19.75 -10.93 2.63
C GLN A 123 -18.99 -12.27 2.52
N SER A 124 -18.49 -12.62 1.33
CA SER A 124 -17.81 -13.88 1.10
C SER A 124 -16.45 -13.81 1.78
N SER A 125 -16.27 -14.63 2.80
CA SER A 125 -14.95 -14.93 3.37
C SER A 125 -14.12 -15.82 2.45
N ASP A 126 -14.60 -16.16 1.25
CA ASP A 126 -13.93 -17.03 0.31
C ASP A 126 -12.92 -16.25 -0.55
N ASN A 127 -11.65 -16.61 -0.45
CA ASN A 127 -10.57 -15.97 -1.20
C ASN A 127 -10.59 -16.34 -2.69
N GLU A 128 -11.17 -17.48 -3.07
CA GLU A 128 -11.19 -17.94 -4.48
C GLU A 128 -12.14 -17.10 -5.34
N GLU A 129 -13.38 -16.88 -4.90
CA GLU A 129 -14.35 -16.01 -5.59
C GLU A 129 -13.80 -14.58 -5.75
N ASN A 130 -13.15 -14.07 -4.71
CA ASN A 130 -12.56 -12.75 -4.73
C ASN A 130 -11.40 -12.63 -5.74
N GLN A 131 -10.57 -13.66 -5.86
CA GLN A 131 -9.49 -13.70 -6.84
C GLN A 131 -10.02 -13.83 -8.29
N GLU A 132 -11.07 -14.62 -8.51
CA GLU A 132 -11.75 -14.73 -9.80
C GLU A 132 -12.27 -13.36 -10.26
N MET A 133 -12.91 -12.60 -9.37
CA MET A 133 -13.41 -11.25 -9.68
C MET A 133 -12.30 -10.26 -10.05
N LEU A 134 -11.14 -10.30 -9.36
CA LEU A 134 -9.98 -9.49 -9.76
C LEU A 134 -9.49 -9.84 -11.17
N ASN A 135 -9.51 -11.14 -11.51
CA ASN A 135 -9.07 -11.64 -12.81
C ASN A 135 -10.06 -11.26 -13.93
N GLU A 136 -11.37 -11.40 -13.71
CA GLU A 136 -12.42 -10.99 -14.67
C GLU A 136 -12.31 -9.52 -15.05
N ARG A 137 -12.04 -8.66 -14.06
CA ARG A 137 -11.86 -7.21 -14.25
C ARG A 137 -10.46 -6.83 -14.71
N ARG A 138 -9.58 -7.82 -14.86
CA ARG A 138 -8.20 -7.66 -15.31
C ARG A 138 -7.42 -6.64 -14.48
N ILE A 139 -7.66 -6.61 -13.16
CA ILE A 139 -7.02 -5.63 -12.26
C ILE A 139 -5.49 -5.77 -12.25
N PRO A 140 -4.91 -6.98 -12.14
CA PRO A 140 -3.46 -7.12 -12.23
C PRO A 140 -2.89 -6.55 -13.53
N GLN A 141 -3.53 -6.84 -14.66
CA GLN A 141 -3.08 -6.37 -15.98
C GLN A 141 -3.20 -4.84 -16.11
N ARG A 142 -4.26 -4.22 -15.58
CA ARG A 142 -4.41 -2.75 -15.57
C ARG A 142 -3.32 -2.07 -14.77
N VAL A 143 -2.99 -2.62 -13.60
CA VAL A 143 -1.90 -2.09 -12.77
C VAL A 143 -0.55 -2.25 -13.48
N ASP A 144 -0.26 -3.41 -14.06
CA ASP A 144 0.96 -3.62 -14.85
C ASP A 144 1.05 -2.64 -16.04
N GLU A 145 -0.05 -2.43 -16.77
CA GLU A 145 -0.13 -1.46 -17.87
C GLU A 145 0.11 -0.02 -17.40
N ASP A 146 -0.45 0.38 -16.26
CA ASP A 146 -0.25 1.71 -15.71
C ASP A 146 1.17 1.90 -15.17
N LEU A 147 1.77 0.89 -14.53
CA LEU A 147 3.18 0.91 -14.14
C LEU A 147 4.08 1.07 -15.37
N ALA A 148 3.81 0.34 -16.45
CA ALA A 148 4.56 0.46 -17.69
C ALA A 148 4.46 1.88 -18.29
N LYS A 149 3.27 2.50 -18.27
CA LYS A 149 3.07 3.90 -18.72
C LYS A 149 3.82 4.90 -17.84
N LEU A 150 4.00 4.60 -16.56
CA LEU A 150 4.79 5.40 -15.62
C LEU A 150 6.31 5.18 -15.78
N GLY A 151 6.73 4.29 -16.69
CA GLY A 151 8.12 4.01 -16.99
C GLY A 151 8.74 2.91 -16.13
N PHE A 152 7.93 2.13 -15.40
CA PHE A 152 8.40 0.97 -14.69
C PHE A 152 8.55 -0.24 -15.63
N SER A 153 9.54 -1.10 -15.36
CA SER A 153 9.72 -2.38 -16.03
C SER A 153 9.70 -3.53 -15.02
N HIS A 154 9.20 -4.69 -15.41
CA HIS A 154 9.20 -5.86 -14.54
C HIS A 154 10.63 -6.43 -14.43
N MET A 155 11.11 -6.70 -13.21
CA MET A 155 12.41 -7.34 -12.97
C MET A 155 12.41 -8.77 -13.53
N ASN A 156 13.39 -9.13 -14.34
CA ASN A 156 13.40 -10.43 -15.04
C ASN A 156 13.73 -11.60 -14.09
N SER A 157 13.37 -12.81 -14.48
CA SER A 157 13.60 -14.03 -13.67
C SER A 157 15.09 -14.38 -13.46
N MET A 158 16.02 -13.84 -14.26
CA MET A 158 17.46 -13.94 -14.00
C MET A 158 17.93 -13.05 -12.83
N ASP A 159 17.13 -12.07 -12.42
CA ASP A 159 17.44 -11.12 -11.34
C ASP A 159 16.96 -11.60 -9.95
N ILE A 160 16.55 -12.86 -9.82
CA ILE A 160 16.15 -13.49 -8.54
C ILE A 160 17.28 -13.40 -7.50
N GLU A 161 18.55 -13.45 -7.92
CA GLU A 161 19.68 -13.27 -7.00
C GLU A 161 19.73 -11.86 -6.42
N ILE A 162 19.46 -10.83 -7.22
CA ILE A 162 19.37 -9.44 -6.75
C ILE A 162 18.22 -9.30 -5.76
N ARG A 163 17.06 -9.89 -6.06
CA ARG A 163 15.92 -9.92 -5.13
C ARG A 163 16.28 -10.56 -3.78
N LYS A 164 16.95 -11.72 -3.79
CA LYS A 164 17.41 -12.38 -2.55
C LYS A 164 18.36 -11.50 -1.74
N LYS A 165 19.28 -10.80 -2.41
CA LYS A 165 20.16 -9.81 -1.75
C LYS A 165 19.36 -8.66 -1.15
N ILE A 166 18.38 -8.12 -1.87
CA ILE A 166 17.48 -7.07 -1.38
C ILE A 166 16.73 -7.53 -0.12
N ASP A 167 16.17 -8.74 -0.15
CA ASP A 167 15.43 -9.31 0.99
C ASP A 167 16.33 -9.49 2.22
N ALA A 168 17.56 -9.98 2.02
CA ALA A 168 18.55 -10.14 3.07
C ALA A 168 18.99 -8.78 3.67
N ALA A 169 19.36 -7.82 2.84
CA ALA A 169 19.76 -6.47 3.27
C ALA A 169 18.62 -5.73 3.99
N THR A 170 17.39 -5.88 3.50
CA THR A 170 16.19 -5.31 4.15
C THR A 170 15.97 -5.92 5.53
N SER A 171 16.14 -7.24 5.66
CA SER A 171 16.00 -7.95 6.93
C SER A 171 17.08 -7.53 7.94
N GLU A 172 18.34 -7.44 7.51
CA GLU A 172 19.46 -6.96 8.32
C GLU A 172 19.22 -5.53 8.82
N LYS A 173 18.78 -4.62 7.94
CA LYS A 173 18.42 -3.24 8.32
C LYS A 173 17.33 -3.23 9.38
N ARG A 174 16.28 -4.05 9.21
CA ARG A 174 15.17 -4.15 10.18
C ARG A 174 15.67 -4.61 11.55
N GLU A 175 16.55 -5.59 11.58
CA GLU A 175 17.16 -6.06 12.83
C GLU A 175 18.02 -4.99 13.49
N ARG A 176 18.85 -4.28 12.71
CA ARG A 176 19.71 -3.20 13.22
C ARG A 176 18.87 -2.08 13.82
N LEU A 177 17.89 -1.55 13.08
CA LEU A 177 16.99 -0.51 13.58
C LEU A 177 16.22 -1.00 14.82
N GLY A 178 15.83 -2.27 14.86
CA GLY A 178 15.21 -2.89 16.02
C GLY A 178 16.13 -2.97 17.26
N ARG A 179 17.43 -3.21 17.08
CA ARG A 179 18.42 -3.16 18.17
C ARG A 179 18.63 -1.73 18.65
N GLU A 180 18.85 -0.78 17.73
CA GLU A 180 19.05 0.64 18.04
C GLU A 180 17.86 1.21 18.83
N ALA A 181 16.62 0.93 18.41
CA ALA A 181 15.42 1.37 19.10
C ALA A 181 15.29 0.79 20.52
N ARG A 182 15.71 -0.47 20.75
CA ARG A 182 15.71 -1.09 22.08
C ARG A 182 16.76 -0.47 22.99
N GLU A 183 17.94 -0.15 22.46
CA GLU A 183 19.02 0.51 23.21
C GLU A 183 18.65 1.95 23.58
N GLN A 184 18.01 2.69 22.67
CA GLN A 184 17.50 4.03 22.96
C GLN A 184 16.44 4.00 24.07
N LYS A 185 15.45 3.09 23.99
CA LYS A 185 14.45 2.94 25.05
C LYS A 185 15.09 2.63 26.40
N LYS A 186 16.06 1.71 26.47
CA LYS A 186 16.76 1.44 27.75
C LYS A 186 17.38 2.69 28.35
N LYS A 187 18.03 3.53 27.53
CA LYS A 187 18.64 4.79 28.00
C LYS A 187 17.61 5.84 28.45
N GLU A 188 16.40 5.85 27.88
CA GLU A 188 15.33 6.78 28.28
C GLU A 188 14.65 6.38 29.61
N PHE A 189 14.67 5.10 29.98
CA PHE A 189 14.08 4.58 31.22
C PHE A 189 15.07 4.47 32.40
N ASP A 190 16.37 4.69 32.17
CA ASP A 190 17.43 4.71 33.20
C ASP A 190 17.64 6.12 33.83
N PHE A 191 16.67 7.03 33.70
CA PHE A 191 16.62 8.37 34.34
C PHE A 191 15.55 8.42 35.44
#